data_AF-A0A926DGR2-F1
#
_entry.id   AF-A0A926DGR2-F1
#
_cell.length_a   1.000
_cell.length_b   1.000
_cell.length_c   1.000
_cell.angle_alpha   90.00
_cell.angle_beta   90.00
_cell.angle_gamma   90.00
#
_symmetry.space_group_name_H-M   'P 1'
#
loop_
_entity.id
_entity.type
_entity.pdbx_description
1 polymer ?
#
loop_
_entity_poly.entity_id
_entity_poly.type
_entity_poly.pdbx_seq_one_letter_code
_entity_poly.pdbx_strand_id
1 'polypeptide(L)'
;MALEVKFFTLKEKICAWEIHDTATNQYYNGAARPFKSSASLDKILPSEYFLLPYTKKQLKSFEYIGRLAPFFEDLFKKADSIHPAAFYDHVLKHTFGPKSPVFQLYAEKAVAADAPASKPILYIDFEAMNMRICGWYAELVDREKNETKVFEGIAKPFSDNRYITRLWNNTYQDLLPYSLEDLYKAKHIRSFEKYFINMFSRAKKIYTYGDTDSLFLKSSFGNDMFNFFRVRNVDCSMKIGNRVLSLEKSCKLMGVDLEGTAHNPKYDVQRMRAYLDKSEEL
;
A
#
# COMPACT_ATOMS: atom_id res chain seq x y z
N MET A 1 -5.10 13.28 22.49
CA MET A 1 -4.45 12.46 21.44
C MET A 1 -5.42 11.39 20.98
N ALA A 2 -5.91 11.49 19.74
CA ALA A 2 -6.75 10.45 19.15
C ALA A 2 -5.91 9.56 18.23
N LEU A 3 -6.07 8.24 18.36
CA LEU A 3 -5.41 7.26 17.50
C LEU A 3 -6.38 6.66 16.51
N GLU A 4 -6.16 6.86 15.22
CA GLU A 4 -6.86 6.08 14.18
C GLU A 4 -6.14 4.74 14.00
N VAL A 5 -6.84 3.63 14.19
CA VAL A 5 -6.24 2.29 14.25
C VAL A 5 -6.84 1.37 13.19
N LYS A 6 -5.97 0.73 12.41
CA LYS A 6 -6.33 -0.32 11.45
C LYS A 6 -5.47 -1.56 11.68
N PHE A 7 -6.13 -2.69 11.87
CA PHE A 7 -5.48 -4.00 12.00
C PHE A 7 -5.74 -4.88 10.78
N PHE A 8 -4.69 -5.58 10.36
CA PHE A 8 -4.75 -6.64 9.36
C PHE A 8 -4.62 -7.98 10.08
N THR A 9 -5.50 -8.92 9.75
CA THR A 9 -5.69 -10.12 10.56
C THR A 9 -5.55 -11.39 9.73
N LEU A 10 -4.90 -12.40 10.32
CA LEU A 10 -4.85 -13.76 9.80
C LEU A 10 -5.45 -14.71 10.84
N LYS A 11 -6.53 -15.41 10.48
CA LYS A 11 -7.33 -16.22 11.41
C LYS A 11 -7.61 -15.47 12.73
N GLU A 12 -8.17 -14.26 12.60
CA GLU A 12 -8.59 -13.40 13.72
C GLU A 12 -7.47 -12.87 14.62
N LYS A 13 -6.19 -13.09 14.28
CA LYS A 13 -5.05 -12.52 15.01
C LYS A 13 -4.37 -11.44 14.20
N ILE A 14 -3.90 -10.39 14.88
CA ILE A 14 -3.19 -9.27 14.24
C ILE A 14 -1.87 -9.79 13.64
N CYS A 15 -1.64 -9.49 12.37
CA CYS A 15 -0.37 -9.73 11.68
C CYS A 15 0.27 -8.46 11.11
N ALA A 16 -0.49 -7.36 11.03
CA ALA A 16 0.01 -6.04 10.71
C ALA A 16 -0.91 -4.96 11.30
N TRP A 17 -0.39 -3.76 11.44
CA TRP A 17 -1.15 -2.62 11.95
C TRP A 17 -0.70 -1.32 11.34
N GLU A 18 -1.61 -0.35 11.43
CA GLU A 18 -1.40 1.05 11.10
C GLU A 18 -2.11 1.88 12.14
N ILE A 19 -1.38 2.81 12.72
CA ILE A 19 -1.86 3.68 13.78
C ILE A 19 -1.44 5.09 13.39
N HIS A 20 -2.40 5.99 13.24
CA HIS A 20 -2.15 7.40 13.00
C HIS A 20 -2.52 8.18 14.24
N ASP A 21 -1.53 8.86 14.82
CA ASP A 21 -1.75 9.86 15.85
C ASP A 21 -2.14 11.18 15.19
N THR A 22 -3.42 11.55 15.35
CA THR A 22 -3.99 12.74 14.70
C THR A 22 -3.52 14.04 15.34
N ALA A 23 -3.02 14.01 16.57
CA ALA A 23 -2.54 15.21 17.27
C ALA A 23 -1.12 15.59 16.83
N THR A 24 -0.23 14.61 16.71
CA THR A 24 1.17 14.83 16.28
C THR A 24 1.39 14.61 14.78
N ASN A 25 0.39 14.06 14.09
CA ASN A 25 0.47 13.60 12.71
C ASN A 25 1.57 12.53 12.49
N GLN A 26 1.86 11.75 13.54
CA GLN A 26 2.82 10.65 13.50
C GLN A 26 2.14 9.35 13.08
N TYR A 27 2.81 8.55 12.26
CA TYR A 27 2.34 7.25 11.80
C TYR A 27 3.18 6.15 12.43
N TYR A 28 2.51 5.13 12.96
CA TYR A 28 3.10 3.91 13.48
C TYR A 28 2.52 2.72 12.71
N ASN A 29 3.37 2.04 11.96
CA ASN A 29 2.99 0.85 11.21
C ASN A 29 3.95 -0.29 11.54
N GLY A 30 3.50 -1.52 11.34
CA GLY A 30 4.38 -2.66 11.53
C GLY A 30 3.77 -3.99 11.17
N ALA A 31 4.56 -5.02 11.43
CA ALA A 31 4.28 -6.40 11.07
C ALA A 31 4.66 -7.32 12.22
N ALA A 32 3.90 -8.40 12.38
CA ALA A 32 4.27 -9.44 13.31
C ALA A 32 3.74 -10.79 12.85
N ARG A 33 4.39 -11.84 13.33
CA ARG A 33 3.87 -13.20 13.21
C ARG A 33 2.65 -13.34 14.14
N PRO A 34 1.46 -13.69 13.63
CA PRO A 34 0.25 -13.77 14.44
C PRO A 34 0.27 -14.94 15.45
N PHE A 35 1.04 -15.99 15.20
CA PHE A 35 1.10 -17.19 16.05
C PHE A 35 2.45 -17.34 16.75
N LYS A 36 2.44 -17.94 17.95
CA LYS A 36 3.67 -18.18 18.72
C LYS A 36 4.65 -19.07 17.95
N SER A 37 4.14 -20.12 17.28
CA SER A 37 4.95 -21.00 16.43
C SER A 37 4.88 -20.58 14.96
N SER A 38 6.03 -20.53 14.28
CA SER A 38 6.10 -20.30 12.84
C SER A 38 5.53 -21.45 12.02
N ALA A 39 5.54 -22.68 12.56
CA ALA A 39 4.93 -23.85 11.92
C ALA A 39 3.40 -23.76 11.83
N SER A 40 2.74 -22.95 12.67
CA SER A 40 1.30 -22.72 12.57
C SER A 40 0.91 -22.07 11.24
N LEU A 41 1.80 -21.28 10.63
CA LEU A 41 1.59 -20.70 9.31
C LEU A 41 1.62 -21.76 8.19
N ASP A 42 2.14 -22.96 8.44
CA ASP A 42 2.14 -24.02 7.43
C ASP A 42 0.78 -24.66 7.21
N LYS A 43 -0.12 -24.51 8.19
CA LYS A 43 -1.47 -25.09 8.18
C LYS A 43 -2.52 -24.18 7.56
N ILE A 44 -2.13 -22.98 7.11
CA ILE A 44 -3.03 -21.97 6.58
C ILE A 44 -3.03 -22.05 5.06
N LEU A 45 -4.23 -21.97 4.47
CA LEU A 45 -4.38 -22.07 3.03
C LEU A 45 -3.72 -20.86 2.34
N PRO A 46 -3.08 -21.06 1.18
CA PRO A 46 -2.47 -19.96 0.42
C PRO A 46 -3.43 -18.79 0.14
N SER A 47 -4.70 -19.09 -0.13
CA SER A 47 -5.73 -18.08 -0.39
C SER A 47 -5.98 -17.13 0.77
N GLU A 48 -5.73 -17.55 2.01
CA GLU A 48 -5.91 -16.71 3.20
C GLU A 48 -4.81 -15.65 3.34
N TYR A 49 -3.75 -15.73 2.52
CA TYR A 49 -2.70 -14.71 2.46
C TYR A 49 -2.98 -13.67 1.37
N PHE A 50 -3.96 -13.86 0.48
CA PHE A 50 -4.19 -12.96 -0.66
C PHE A 50 -4.63 -11.55 -0.25
N LEU A 51 -5.29 -11.44 0.90
CA LEU A 51 -5.72 -10.16 1.46
C LEU A 51 -4.74 -9.63 2.51
N LEU A 52 -3.59 -10.31 2.67
CA LEU A 52 -2.60 -9.95 3.66
C LEU A 52 -1.44 -9.17 3.06
N PRO A 53 -0.87 -8.27 3.86
CA PRO A 53 0.31 -7.49 3.49
C PRO A 53 1.59 -8.26 3.23
N TYR A 54 1.65 -9.50 3.72
CA TYR A 54 2.88 -10.23 3.87
C TYR A 54 2.70 -11.65 3.39
N THR A 55 3.71 -12.14 2.67
CA THR A 55 3.80 -13.55 2.30
C THR A 55 3.95 -14.40 3.57
N LYS A 56 3.55 -15.66 3.46
CA LYS A 56 3.83 -16.69 4.49
C LYS A 56 5.31 -16.70 4.91
N LYS A 57 6.24 -16.56 3.96
CA LYS A 57 7.69 -16.53 4.22
C LYS A 57 8.09 -15.33 5.09
N GLN A 58 7.58 -14.13 4.78
CA GLN A 58 7.83 -12.92 5.57
C GLN A 58 7.24 -13.05 6.98
N LEU A 59 5.98 -13.49 7.10
CA LEU A 59 5.33 -13.69 8.40
C LEU A 59 6.08 -14.69 9.29
N LYS A 60 6.74 -15.71 8.71
CA LYS A 60 7.58 -16.64 9.48
C LYS A 60 8.81 -15.96 10.08
N SER A 61 9.40 -15.00 9.38
CA SER A 61 10.59 -14.26 9.82
C SER A 61 10.30 -13.19 10.87
N PHE A 62 9.06 -12.71 10.98
CA PHE A 62 8.72 -11.68 11.95
C PHE A 62 8.64 -12.21 13.38
N GLU A 63 8.81 -11.28 14.32
CA GLU A 63 8.60 -11.53 15.74
C GLU A 63 7.13 -11.87 16.03
N TYR A 64 6.90 -12.70 17.05
CA TYR A 64 5.55 -13.04 17.50
C TYR A 64 4.82 -11.80 18.03
N ILE A 65 3.60 -11.53 17.55
CA ILE A 65 2.77 -10.37 17.91
C ILE A 65 2.62 -10.19 19.42
N GLY A 66 2.54 -11.28 20.20
CA GLY A 66 2.42 -11.18 21.65
C GLY A 66 3.62 -10.53 22.34
N ARG A 67 4.80 -10.50 21.71
CA ARG A 67 5.98 -9.77 22.23
C ARG A 67 5.90 -8.26 21.98
N LEU A 68 5.02 -7.81 21.09
CA LEU A 68 4.78 -6.40 20.82
C LEU A 68 3.69 -5.81 21.71
N ALA A 69 3.15 -6.56 22.68
CA ALA A 69 2.19 -6.03 23.64
C ALA A 69 2.67 -4.72 24.30
N PRO A 70 3.93 -4.59 24.77
CA PRO A 70 4.40 -3.34 25.39
C PRO A 70 4.31 -2.12 24.47
N PHE A 71 4.51 -2.31 23.16
CA PHE A 71 4.38 -1.23 22.16
C PHE A 71 2.94 -0.73 22.06
N PHE A 72 1.96 -1.64 21.96
CA PHE A 72 0.55 -1.24 21.91
C PHE A 72 0.07 -0.67 23.24
N GLU A 73 0.52 -1.22 24.36
CA GLU A 73 0.20 -0.69 25.69
C GLU A 73 0.68 0.75 25.86
N ASP A 74 1.91 1.05 25.47
CA ASP A 74 2.46 2.41 25.57
C ASP A 74 1.66 3.41 24.72
N LEU A 75 1.36 3.05 23.46
CA LEU A 75 0.56 3.88 22.57
C LEU A 75 -0.86 4.10 23.10
N PHE A 76 -1.56 3.03 23.52
CA PHE A 76 -2.94 3.11 23.97
C PHE A 76 -3.06 3.79 25.35
N LYS A 77 -2.04 3.69 26.21
CA LYS A 77 -2.00 4.46 27.47
C LYS A 77 -1.99 5.97 27.20
N LYS A 78 -1.21 6.42 26.21
CA LYS A 78 -1.08 7.84 25.85
C LYS A 78 -2.29 8.40 25.10
N ALA A 79 -3.10 7.54 24.48
CA ALA A 79 -4.28 7.96 23.72
C ALA A 79 -5.41 8.39 24.65
N ASP A 80 -6.12 9.45 24.31
CA ASP A 80 -7.38 9.81 24.96
C ASP A 80 -8.54 9.01 24.36
N SER A 81 -8.47 8.73 23.05
CA SER A 81 -9.44 7.92 22.32
C SER A 81 -8.78 7.08 21.23
N ILE A 82 -9.41 5.95 20.91
CA ILE A 82 -9.03 5.07 19.80
C ILE A 82 -10.19 5.02 18.81
N HIS A 83 -9.93 5.36 17.56
CA HIS A 83 -10.88 5.37 16.46
C HIS A 83 -10.57 4.18 15.54
N PRO A 84 -11.25 3.04 15.72
CA PRO A 84 -10.92 1.85 14.96
C PRO A 84 -11.57 1.85 13.57
N ALA A 85 -10.82 1.43 12.55
CA ALA A 85 -11.30 1.32 11.18
C ALA A 85 -12.35 0.21 10.97
N ALA A 86 -12.50 -0.70 11.93
CA ALA A 86 -13.50 -1.76 11.96
C ALA A 86 -13.69 -2.25 13.41
N PHE A 87 -14.65 -3.14 13.65
CA PHE A 87 -14.81 -3.77 14.95
C PHE A 87 -13.66 -4.76 15.23
N TYR A 88 -12.81 -4.46 16.22
CA TYR A 88 -11.61 -5.24 16.52
C TYR A 88 -11.58 -5.93 17.89
N ASP A 89 -12.63 -5.86 18.71
CA ASP A 89 -12.64 -6.45 20.06
C ASP A 89 -12.24 -7.92 20.05
N HIS A 90 -12.87 -8.72 19.18
CA HIS A 90 -12.57 -10.13 19.05
C HIS A 90 -11.11 -10.35 18.64
N VAL A 91 -10.62 -9.54 17.70
CA VAL A 91 -9.25 -9.62 17.18
C VAL A 91 -8.22 -9.36 18.27
N LEU A 92 -8.39 -8.29 19.04
CA LEU A 92 -7.49 -7.94 20.15
C LEU A 92 -7.56 -8.96 21.27
N LYS A 93 -8.77 -9.41 21.64
CA LYS A 93 -9.00 -10.46 22.64
C LYS A 93 -8.33 -11.78 22.24
N HIS A 94 -8.38 -12.18 20.98
CA HIS A 94 -7.69 -13.38 20.47
C HIS A 94 -6.19 -13.19 20.33
N THR A 95 -5.73 -11.99 20.02
CA THR A 95 -4.30 -11.70 19.83
C THR A 95 -3.55 -11.66 21.15
N PHE A 96 -4.04 -10.89 22.13
CA PHE A 96 -3.34 -10.62 23.38
C PHE A 96 -3.99 -11.28 24.61
N GLY A 97 -5.24 -11.73 24.50
CA GLY A 97 -6.00 -12.35 25.59
C GLY A 97 -6.99 -11.40 26.26
N PRO A 98 -8.05 -11.91 26.89
CA PRO A 98 -9.11 -11.10 27.51
C PRO A 98 -8.68 -10.31 28.74
N LYS A 99 -7.56 -10.69 29.36
CA LYS A 99 -6.99 -10.03 30.55
C LYS A 99 -5.75 -9.21 30.22
N SER A 100 -5.41 -9.07 28.94
CA SER A 100 -4.25 -8.27 28.53
C SER A 100 -4.54 -6.78 28.74
N PRO A 101 -3.55 -6.00 29.24
CA PRO A 101 -3.69 -4.55 29.33
C PRO A 101 -3.97 -3.91 27.97
N VAL A 102 -3.42 -4.44 26.86
CA VAL A 102 -3.73 -3.96 25.50
C VAL A 102 -5.22 -4.04 25.20
N PHE A 103 -5.85 -5.19 25.46
CA PHE A 103 -7.27 -5.38 25.19
C PHE A 103 -8.14 -4.52 26.13
N GLN A 104 -7.77 -4.43 27.40
CA GLN A 104 -8.50 -3.59 28.37
C GLN A 104 -8.45 -2.11 28.00
N LEU A 105 -7.26 -1.58 27.70
CA LEU A 105 -7.08 -0.20 27.25
C LEU A 105 -7.83 0.09 25.96
N TYR A 106 -7.82 -0.86 25.01
CA TYR A 106 -8.61 -0.71 23.79
C TYR A 106 -10.11 -0.68 24.09
N ALA A 107 -10.62 -1.62 24.88
CA ALA A 107 -12.06 -1.68 25.21
C ALA A 107 -12.54 -0.45 25.98
N GLU A 108 -11.66 0.15 26.80
CA GLU A 108 -11.95 1.40 27.53
C GLU A 108 -11.98 2.63 26.60
N LYS A 109 -11.07 2.71 25.63
CA LYS A 109 -10.81 3.92 24.84
C LYS A 109 -11.33 3.89 23.42
N ALA A 110 -11.71 2.72 22.91
CA ALA A 110 -12.24 2.57 21.56
C ALA A 110 -13.64 3.20 21.49
N VAL A 111 -13.79 4.16 20.59
CA VAL A 111 -15.11 4.62 20.19
C VAL A 111 -15.73 3.59 19.23
N ALA A 112 -17.05 3.64 19.06
CA ALA A 112 -17.72 2.81 18.07
C ALA A 112 -17.05 3.03 16.70
N ALA A 113 -16.75 1.93 16.00
CA ALA A 113 -16.27 2.04 14.64
C ALA A 113 -17.35 2.77 13.82
N ASP A 114 -16.95 3.81 13.10
CA ASP A 114 -17.84 4.48 12.16
C ASP A 114 -18.39 3.44 11.17
N ALA A 115 -19.61 3.67 10.65
CA ALA A 115 -20.12 2.91 9.52
C ALA A 115 -19.00 2.84 8.48
N PRO A 116 -18.72 1.65 7.89
CA PRO A 116 -17.50 1.44 7.12
C PRO A 116 -17.38 2.59 6.12
N ALA A 117 -16.40 3.47 6.36
CA ALA A 117 -16.14 4.57 5.46
C ALA A 117 -16.02 3.95 4.07
N SER A 118 -16.74 4.53 3.11
CA SER A 118 -16.70 4.12 1.71
C SER A 118 -15.26 3.76 1.36
N LYS A 119 -15.04 2.53 0.87
CA LYS A 119 -13.71 1.90 0.91
C LYS A 119 -13.03 2.08 -0.43
N PRO A 120 -12.29 3.19 -0.67
CA PRO A 120 -11.89 3.55 -2.01
C PRO A 120 -10.75 2.64 -2.46
N ILE A 121 -10.67 2.43 -3.76
CA ILE A 121 -9.63 1.65 -4.41
C ILE A 121 -8.68 2.63 -5.08
N LEU A 122 -7.39 2.50 -4.80
CA LEU A 122 -6.37 3.30 -5.48
C LEU A 122 -5.81 2.48 -6.64
N TYR A 123 -5.87 3.02 -7.85
CA TYR A 123 -5.13 2.51 -9.01
C TYR A 123 -3.92 3.42 -9.17
N ILE A 124 -2.71 2.86 -9.25
CA ILE A 124 -1.49 3.65 -9.36
C ILE A 124 -0.47 3.00 -10.28
N ASP A 125 0.25 3.85 -10.99
CA ASP A 125 1.43 3.48 -11.77
C ASP A 125 2.54 4.50 -11.52
N PHE A 126 3.77 4.00 -11.35
CA PHE A 126 4.97 4.81 -11.15
C PHE A 126 5.92 4.69 -12.33
N GLU A 127 6.42 5.85 -12.75
CA GLU A 127 7.59 5.92 -13.61
C GLU A 127 8.86 6.13 -12.80
N ALA A 128 9.95 5.48 -13.21
CA ALA A 128 11.20 5.49 -12.45
C ALA A 128 12.46 5.58 -13.34
N MET A 129 13.44 6.34 -12.85
CA MET A 129 14.80 6.36 -13.38
C MET A 129 15.73 5.59 -12.45
N ASN A 130 16.35 4.53 -12.97
CA ASN A 130 17.22 3.63 -12.23
C ASN A 130 16.61 3.22 -10.87
N MET A 131 15.39 2.67 -10.92
CA MET A 131 14.57 2.24 -9.77
C MET A 131 14.10 3.35 -8.82
N ARG A 132 14.40 4.63 -9.08
CA ARG A 132 13.89 5.75 -8.27
C ARG A 132 12.74 6.45 -8.97
N ILE A 133 11.64 6.61 -8.25
CA ILE A 133 10.41 7.25 -8.75
C ILE A 133 10.75 8.65 -9.24
N CYS A 134 10.35 8.94 -10.47
CA CYS A 134 10.46 10.26 -11.10
C CYS A 134 9.09 10.79 -11.58
N GLY A 135 8.08 9.94 -11.66
CA GLY A 135 6.72 10.35 -12.00
C GLY A 135 5.68 9.36 -11.50
N TRP A 136 4.44 9.81 -11.37
CA TRP A 136 3.31 8.95 -10.97
C TRP A 136 1.99 9.51 -11.45
N TYR A 137 1.03 8.60 -11.59
CA TYR A 137 -0.39 8.90 -11.71
C TYR A 137 -1.18 7.90 -10.88
N ALA A 138 -2.23 8.37 -10.21
CA ALA A 138 -3.11 7.52 -9.44
C ALA A 138 -4.55 8.03 -9.40
N GLU A 139 -5.50 7.10 -9.43
CA GLU A 139 -6.92 7.36 -9.25
C GLU A 139 -7.40 6.67 -7.96
N LEU A 140 -7.84 7.46 -6.98
CA LEU A 140 -8.55 6.95 -5.81
C LEU A 140 -10.06 6.97 -6.12
N VAL A 141 -10.59 5.80 -6.41
CA VAL A 141 -11.98 5.61 -6.85
C VAL A 141 -12.83 5.12 -5.70
N ASP A 142 -13.89 5.87 -5.43
CA ASP A 142 -14.94 5.52 -4.50
C ASP A 142 -16.21 5.19 -5.28
N ARG A 143 -16.44 3.89 -5.50
CA ARG A 143 -17.60 3.41 -6.28
C ARG A 143 -18.93 3.65 -5.57
N GLU A 144 -18.95 3.69 -4.23
CA GLU A 144 -20.19 3.91 -3.45
C GLU A 144 -20.64 5.37 -3.54
N LYS A 145 -19.69 6.30 -3.56
CA LYS A 145 -19.95 7.74 -3.69
C LYS A 145 -19.93 8.22 -5.14
N ASN A 146 -19.57 7.37 -6.09
CA ASN A 146 -19.31 7.73 -7.48
C ASN A 146 -18.30 8.89 -7.60
N GLU A 147 -17.25 8.86 -6.78
CA GLU A 147 -16.21 9.88 -6.74
C GLU A 147 -14.87 9.31 -7.24
N THR A 148 -14.09 10.12 -7.95
CA THR A 148 -12.71 9.79 -8.31
C THR A 148 -11.82 10.97 -7.97
N LYS A 149 -10.80 10.73 -7.14
CA LYS A 149 -9.78 11.72 -6.82
C LYS A 149 -8.46 11.35 -7.49
N VAL A 150 -7.93 12.28 -8.28
CA VAL A 150 -6.66 12.10 -9.00
C VAL A 150 -5.49 12.60 -8.15
N PHE A 151 -4.39 11.84 -8.21
CA PHE A 151 -3.09 12.19 -7.67
C PHE A 151 -2.04 12.01 -8.76
N GLU A 152 -1.31 13.05 -9.10
CA GLU A 152 -0.25 12.96 -10.11
C GLU A 152 0.91 13.87 -9.75
N GLY A 153 2.07 13.60 -10.34
CA GLY A 153 3.21 14.47 -10.17
C GLY A 153 4.49 13.94 -10.77
N ILE A 154 5.50 14.81 -10.70
CA ILE A 154 6.86 14.57 -11.16
C ILE A 154 7.78 14.86 -9.98
N ALA A 155 8.82 14.04 -9.82
CA ALA A 155 9.84 14.21 -8.81
C ALA A 155 11.23 14.11 -9.43
N LYS A 156 12.17 14.84 -8.84
CA LYS A 156 13.59 14.70 -9.14
C LYS A 156 14.12 13.43 -8.44
N PRO A 157 14.57 12.39 -9.17
CA PRO A 157 14.91 11.09 -8.58
C PRO A 157 16.24 11.10 -7.81
N PHE A 158 17.16 12.00 -8.18
CA PHE A 158 18.49 12.15 -7.58
C PHE A 158 18.84 13.62 -7.38
N SER A 159 19.69 13.94 -6.40
CA SER A 159 20.13 15.33 -6.21
C SER A 159 21.05 15.84 -7.33
N ASP A 160 21.86 14.96 -7.93
CA ASP A 160 22.86 15.29 -8.94
C ASP A 160 22.25 15.38 -10.36
N ASN A 161 22.24 16.58 -10.92
CA ASN A 161 21.77 16.84 -12.28
C ASN A 161 22.63 16.16 -13.35
N ARG A 162 23.95 16.10 -13.19
CA ARG A 162 24.83 15.48 -14.20
C ARG A 162 24.51 13.99 -14.34
N TYR A 163 24.27 13.34 -13.21
CA TYR A 163 23.83 11.94 -13.19
C TYR A 163 22.47 11.76 -13.88
N ILE A 164 21.51 12.65 -13.62
CA ILE A 164 20.19 12.63 -14.28
C ILE A 164 20.33 12.84 -15.80
N THR A 165 21.03 13.88 -16.29
CA THR A 165 21.26 14.09 -17.74
C THR A 165 21.82 12.84 -18.39
N ARG A 166 22.82 12.21 -17.76
CA ARG A 166 23.48 11.03 -18.34
C ARG A 166 22.50 9.85 -18.46
N LEU A 167 21.72 9.56 -17.42
CA LEU A 167 20.70 8.52 -17.48
C LEU A 167 19.64 8.85 -18.53
N TRP A 168 19.20 10.11 -18.57
CA TRP A 168 18.18 10.59 -19.49
C TRP A 168 18.55 10.33 -20.95
N ASN A 169 19.69 10.87 -21.38
CA ASN A 169 20.15 10.78 -22.77
C ASN A 169 20.46 9.36 -23.21
N ASN A 170 20.86 8.48 -22.28
CA ASN A 170 21.26 7.12 -22.61
C ASN A 170 20.10 6.13 -22.63
N THR A 171 18.98 6.41 -21.95
CA THR A 171 17.97 5.37 -21.67
C THR A 171 16.53 5.89 -21.64
N TYR A 172 16.28 7.12 -21.19
CA TYR A 172 14.93 7.54 -20.81
C TYR A 172 14.29 8.61 -21.71
N GLN A 173 15.08 9.26 -22.59
CA GLN A 173 14.62 10.39 -23.41
C GLN A 173 13.36 10.11 -24.24
N ASP A 174 13.22 8.89 -24.78
CA ASP A 174 12.08 8.49 -25.60
C ASP A 174 11.17 7.47 -24.88
N LEU A 175 11.45 7.19 -23.62
CA LEU A 175 10.72 6.21 -22.82
C LEU A 175 9.73 6.90 -21.87
N LEU A 176 10.17 7.96 -21.19
CA LEU A 176 9.37 8.63 -20.17
C LEU A 176 8.60 9.81 -20.78
N PRO A 177 7.40 10.14 -20.27
CA PRO A 177 6.51 11.14 -20.85
C PRO A 177 6.87 12.57 -20.40
N TYR A 178 8.04 12.75 -19.80
CA TYR A 178 8.49 13.99 -19.17
C TYR A 178 9.64 14.61 -19.96
N SER A 179 9.98 15.87 -19.71
CA SER A 179 11.23 16.44 -20.18
C SER A 179 12.31 16.42 -19.10
N LEU A 180 13.58 16.48 -19.51
CA LEU A 180 14.70 16.66 -18.59
C LEU A 180 14.55 17.94 -17.76
N GLU A 181 13.94 18.98 -18.32
CA GLU A 181 13.67 20.24 -17.62
C GLU A 181 12.63 20.08 -16.51
N ASP A 182 11.56 19.31 -16.76
CA ASP A 182 10.54 19.00 -15.74
C ASP A 182 11.17 18.32 -14.53
N LEU A 183 12.06 17.34 -14.77
CA LEU A 183 12.78 16.64 -13.72
C LEU A 183 13.67 17.58 -12.89
N TYR A 184 14.26 18.61 -13.48
CA TYR A 184 15.09 19.58 -12.76
C TYR A 184 14.31 20.56 -11.91
N LYS A 185 13.12 20.96 -12.36
CA LYS A 185 12.23 21.86 -11.62
C LYS A 185 11.49 21.14 -10.49
N ALA A 186 11.32 19.83 -10.61
CA ALA A 186 10.62 19.02 -9.61
C ALA A 186 11.35 18.97 -8.25
N LYS A 187 10.57 18.82 -7.17
CA LYS A 187 11.11 18.56 -5.83
C LYS A 187 11.77 17.19 -5.80
N HIS A 188 12.77 17.01 -4.93
CA HIS A 188 13.41 15.70 -4.75
C HIS A 188 12.40 14.66 -4.25
N ILE A 189 12.48 13.43 -4.76
CA ILE A 189 11.52 12.34 -4.45
C ILE A 189 11.31 12.13 -2.94
N ARG A 190 12.38 12.27 -2.14
CA ARG A 190 12.32 12.16 -0.67
C ARG A 190 11.34 13.14 -0.02
N SER A 191 11.06 14.29 -0.63
CA SER A 191 10.11 15.28 -0.10
C SER A 191 8.64 14.83 -0.19
N PHE A 192 8.35 13.76 -0.94
CA PHE A 192 6.99 13.26 -1.16
C PHE A 192 6.60 12.09 -0.24
N GLU A 193 7.42 11.75 0.76
CA GLU A 193 7.13 10.63 1.66
C GLU A 193 5.75 10.78 2.36
N LYS A 194 5.50 11.94 2.98
CA LYS A 194 4.20 12.23 3.63
C LYS A 194 3.04 12.26 2.63
N TYR A 195 3.30 12.71 1.40
CA TYR A 195 2.30 12.73 0.33
C TYR A 195 1.86 11.32 -0.04
N PHE A 196 2.80 10.40 -0.23
CA PHE A 196 2.51 9.00 -0.54
C PHE A 196 1.83 8.28 0.64
N ILE A 197 2.28 8.51 1.88
CA ILE A 197 1.62 7.96 3.08
C ILE A 197 0.15 8.39 3.12
N ASN A 198 -0.12 9.68 2.91
CA ASN A 198 -1.48 10.20 2.94
C ASN A 198 -2.36 9.66 1.80
N MET A 199 -1.79 9.42 0.62
CA MET A 199 -2.53 8.84 -0.50
C MET A 199 -2.86 7.36 -0.23
N PHE A 200 -1.87 6.57 0.19
CA PHE A 200 -2.05 5.15 0.44
C PHE A 200 -2.95 4.86 1.65
N SER A 201 -2.90 5.70 2.69
CA SER A 201 -3.71 5.51 3.90
C SER A 201 -5.22 5.56 3.62
N ARG A 202 -5.63 6.39 2.64
CA ARG A 202 -7.02 6.53 2.19
C ARG A 202 -7.56 5.31 1.44
N ALA A 203 -6.68 4.45 0.94
CA ALA A 203 -7.06 3.32 0.11
C ALA A 203 -7.33 2.06 0.95
N LYS A 204 -8.39 1.33 0.58
CA LYS A 204 -8.62 -0.03 1.10
C LYS A 204 -7.68 -1.02 0.43
N LYS A 205 -7.58 -0.92 -0.89
CA LYS A 205 -6.72 -1.71 -1.77
C LYS A 205 -6.00 -0.76 -2.71
N ILE A 206 -4.78 -1.13 -3.10
CA ILE A 206 -3.99 -0.42 -4.09
C ILE A 206 -3.70 -1.39 -5.23
N TYR A 207 -4.20 -1.14 -6.43
CA TYR A 207 -3.89 -1.93 -7.60
C TYR A 207 -2.68 -1.36 -8.33
N THR A 208 -1.73 -2.24 -8.65
CA THR A 208 -0.63 -2.01 -9.58
C THR A 208 -0.59 -3.15 -10.60
N TYR A 209 0.03 -2.91 -11.74
CA TYR A 209 0.22 -3.93 -12.76
C TYR A 209 1.62 -4.54 -12.64
N GLY A 210 1.73 -5.65 -11.91
CA GLY A 210 3.01 -6.26 -11.55
C GLY A 210 3.54 -5.78 -10.20
N ASP A 211 4.70 -6.33 -9.82
CA ASP A 211 5.34 -6.06 -8.53
C ASP A 211 6.39 -4.92 -8.58
N THR A 212 6.67 -4.35 -9.76
CA THR A 212 7.77 -3.40 -9.96
C THR A 212 7.57 -2.10 -9.20
N ASP A 213 6.35 -1.57 -9.14
CA ASP A 213 5.99 -0.36 -8.39
C ASP A 213 6.41 -0.43 -6.92
N SER A 214 6.22 -1.60 -6.30
CA SER A 214 6.64 -1.82 -4.92
C SER A 214 8.16 -1.71 -4.77
N LEU A 215 8.94 -2.18 -5.75
CA LEU A 215 10.39 -2.07 -5.76
C LEU A 215 10.87 -0.62 -5.95
N PHE A 216 10.13 0.18 -6.73
CA PHE A 216 10.42 1.61 -6.88
C PHE A 216 10.22 2.37 -5.57
N LEU A 217 9.16 2.07 -4.82
CA LEU A 217 8.94 2.63 -3.48
C LEU A 217 10.03 2.21 -2.51
N LYS A 218 10.42 0.93 -2.51
CA LYS A 218 11.52 0.43 -1.69
C LYS A 218 12.83 1.16 -1.97
N SER A 219 13.16 1.36 -3.25
CA SER A 219 14.40 2.01 -3.67
C SER A 219 14.40 3.52 -3.42
N SER A 220 13.23 4.14 -3.51
CA SER A 220 13.05 5.59 -3.33
C SER A 220 12.97 6.00 -1.86
N PHE A 221 12.34 5.19 -1.00
CA PHE A 221 12.02 5.56 0.39
C PHE A 221 12.59 4.59 1.44
N GLY A 222 12.69 3.30 1.14
CA GLY A 222 13.20 2.27 2.05
C GLY A 222 12.17 1.20 2.40
N ASN A 223 12.51 0.33 3.34
CA ASN A 223 11.67 -0.81 3.71
C ASN A 223 10.35 -0.41 4.37
N ASP A 224 10.31 0.71 5.10
CA ASP A 224 9.13 1.10 5.87
C ASP A 224 7.98 1.52 4.94
N MET A 225 8.26 2.41 3.98
CA MET A 225 7.32 2.77 2.92
C MET A 225 6.94 1.57 2.06
N PHE A 226 7.92 0.74 1.69
CA PHE A 226 7.66 -0.49 0.94
C PHE A 226 6.65 -1.39 1.65
N ASN A 227 6.86 -1.65 2.94
CA ASN A 227 5.95 -2.48 3.73
C ASN A 227 4.58 -1.81 3.84
N PHE A 228 4.52 -0.51 4.13
CA PHE A 228 3.27 0.25 4.23
C PHE A 228 2.42 0.19 2.95
N PHE A 229 3.07 0.33 1.79
CA PHE A 229 2.41 0.19 0.49
C PHE A 229 2.01 -1.25 0.20
N ARG A 230 2.95 -2.19 0.37
CA ARG A 230 2.77 -3.61 0.06
C ARG A 230 1.57 -4.18 0.79
N VAL A 231 1.24 -3.60 1.95
CA VAL A 231 0.12 -4.02 2.78
C VAL A 231 -1.23 -4.02 2.08
N ARG A 232 -1.44 -3.06 1.19
CA ARG A 232 -2.69 -2.89 0.43
C ARG A 232 -2.53 -3.28 -1.03
N ASN A 233 -1.29 -3.47 -1.47
CA ASN A 233 -0.98 -3.61 -2.87
C ASN A 233 -1.41 -4.99 -3.39
N VAL A 234 -2.19 -4.98 -4.45
CA VAL A 234 -2.63 -6.15 -5.18
C VAL A 234 -2.05 -6.05 -6.59
N ASP A 235 -1.20 -7.02 -6.92
CA ASP A 235 -0.72 -7.24 -8.29
C ASP A 235 -1.87 -7.76 -9.14
N CYS A 236 -2.34 -6.94 -10.08
CA CYS A 236 -3.44 -7.30 -10.99
C CYS A 236 -2.97 -7.92 -12.32
N SER A 237 -1.67 -8.16 -12.46
CA SER A 237 -1.11 -8.67 -13.72
C SER A 237 -1.71 -10.02 -14.13
N MET A 238 -2.06 -10.14 -15.41
CA MET A 238 -2.60 -11.39 -15.94
C MET A 238 -1.47 -12.41 -16.07
N LYS A 239 -1.74 -13.64 -15.61
CA LYS A 239 -0.78 -14.75 -15.64
C LYS A 239 -1.33 -15.87 -16.51
N ILE A 240 -0.57 -16.27 -17.52
CA ILE A 240 -0.85 -17.47 -18.34
C ILE A 240 0.26 -18.47 -18.05
N GLY A 241 -0.10 -19.53 -17.31
CA GLY A 241 0.88 -20.46 -16.73
C GLY A 241 1.84 -19.70 -15.81
N ASN A 242 3.15 -19.82 -16.07
CA ASN A 242 4.20 -19.16 -15.29
C ASN A 242 4.64 -17.79 -15.85
N ARG A 243 3.95 -17.25 -16.86
CA ARG A 243 4.33 -15.99 -17.51
C ARG A 243 3.34 -14.89 -17.15
N VAL A 244 3.88 -13.75 -16.72
CA VAL A 244 3.14 -12.50 -16.57
C VAL A 244 3.03 -11.85 -17.96
N LEU A 245 1.81 -11.50 -18.38
CA LEU A 245 1.60 -10.73 -19.59
C LEU A 245 1.84 -9.24 -19.34
N SER A 246 2.13 -8.48 -20.39
CA SER A 246 2.12 -7.02 -20.30
C SER A 246 0.68 -6.51 -20.22
N LEU A 247 0.50 -5.33 -19.63
CA LEU A 247 -0.80 -4.68 -19.53
C LEU A 247 -1.47 -4.53 -20.90
N GLU A 248 -0.73 -4.08 -21.90
CA GLU A 248 -1.22 -3.94 -23.29
C GLU A 248 -1.76 -5.27 -23.85
N LYS A 249 -1.02 -6.38 -23.64
CA LYS A 249 -1.47 -7.70 -24.08
C LYS A 249 -2.72 -8.16 -23.32
N SER A 250 -2.81 -7.86 -22.03
CA SER A 250 -4.00 -8.15 -21.22
C SER A 250 -5.21 -7.36 -21.70
N CYS A 251 -5.08 -6.05 -21.94
CA CYS A 251 -6.15 -5.23 -22.47
C CYS A 251 -6.65 -5.77 -23.81
N LYS A 252 -5.74 -6.11 -24.72
CA LYS A 252 -6.08 -6.70 -26.03
C LYS A 252 -6.86 -8.00 -25.90
N LEU A 253 -6.46 -8.89 -25.00
CA LEU A 253 -7.15 -10.17 -24.75
C LEU A 253 -8.56 -9.96 -24.17
N MET A 254 -8.74 -8.92 -23.37
CA MET A 254 -10.02 -8.58 -22.74
C MET A 254 -10.91 -7.70 -23.63
N GLY A 255 -10.48 -7.37 -24.85
CA GLY A 255 -11.21 -6.48 -25.75
C GLY A 255 -11.30 -5.04 -25.23
N VAL A 256 -10.36 -4.62 -24.39
CA VAL A 256 -10.23 -3.23 -23.94
C VAL A 256 -9.38 -2.47 -24.95
N ASP A 257 -10.00 -1.51 -25.63
CA ASP A 257 -9.32 -0.63 -26.57
C ASP A 257 -9.29 0.79 -26.00
N LEU A 258 -8.09 1.24 -25.61
CA LEU A 258 -7.85 2.55 -25.04
C LEU A 258 -6.61 3.18 -25.69
N GLU A 259 -6.84 4.32 -26.33
CA GLU A 259 -5.79 5.16 -26.91
C GLU A 259 -4.87 5.73 -25.83
N GLY A 260 -3.59 5.86 -26.15
CA GLY A 260 -2.59 6.48 -25.26
C GLY A 260 -1.19 5.96 -25.51
N THR A 261 -0.19 6.72 -25.08
CA THR A 261 1.21 6.30 -25.16
C THR A 261 1.52 5.29 -24.05
N ALA A 262 2.28 4.22 -24.36
CA ALA A 262 2.86 3.35 -23.34
C ALA A 262 3.86 4.13 -22.47
N HIS A 263 4.09 3.70 -21.22
CA HIS A 263 4.99 4.37 -20.27
C HIS A 263 4.53 5.78 -19.88
N ASN A 264 3.24 6.05 -20.07
CA ASN A 264 2.63 7.22 -19.47
C ASN A 264 1.72 6.72 -18.35
N PRO A 265 2.03 7.06 -17.09
CA PRO A 265 1.40 6.41 -15.94
C PRO A 265 -0.11 6.68 -15.91
N LYS A 266 -0.57 7.79 -16.53
CA LYS A 266 -2.01 8.05 -16.67
C LYS A 266 -2.70 7.02 -17.55
N TYR A 267 -2.18 6.78 -18.74
CA TYR A 267 -2.78 5.83 -19.67
C TYR A 267 -2.65 4.39 -19.15
N ASP A 268 -1.56 4.08 -18.46
CA ASP A 268 -1.37 2.76 -17.86
C ASP A 268 -2.34 2.52 -16.69
N VAL A 269 -2.62 3.52 -15.85
CA VAL A 269 -3.68 3.44 -14.83
C VAL A 269 -5.06 3.29 -15.45
N GLN A 270 -5.38 4.07 -16.49
CA GLN A 270 -6.68 3.99 -17.17
C GLN A 270 -6.90 2.63 -17.83
N ARG A 271 -5.87 2.09 -18.49
CA ARG A 271 -5.87 0.74 -19.06
C ARG A 271 -6.05 -0.32 -17.99
N MET A 272 -5.28 -0.24 -16.90
CA MET A 272 -5.37 -1.16 -15.79
C MET A 272 -6.78 -1.18 -15.19
N ARG A 273 -7.39 -0.02 -15.00
CA ARG A 273 -8.75 0.09 -14.48
C ARG A 273 -9.78 -0.51 -15.44
N ALA A 274 -9.74 -0.14 -16.72
CA ALA A 274 -10.67 -0.68 -17.71
C ALA A 274 -10.51 -2.20 -17.89
N TYR A 275 -9.27 -2.70 -17.86
CA TYR A 275 -8.95 -4.12 -17.82
C TYR A 275 -9.61 -4.82 -16.62
N LEU A 276 -9.46 -4.25 -15.42
CA LEU A 276 -10.03 -4.81 -14.20
C LEU A 276 -11.56 -4.78 -14.21
N ASP A 277 -12.17 -3.67 -14.60
CA ASP A 277 -13.62 -3.54 -14.74
C ASP A 277 -14.16 -4.60 -15.71
N LYS A 278 -13.50 -4.81 -16.86
CA LYS A 278 -13.88 -5.85 -17.82
C LYS A 278 -13.70 -7.27 -17.29
N SER A 279 -12.69 -7.50 -16.45
CA SER A 279 -12.45 -8.81 -15.83
C SER A 279 -13.48 -9.19 -14.78
N GLU A 280 -14.15 -8.21 -14.16
CA GLU A 280 -15.23 -8.45 -13.20
C GLU A 280 -16.56 -8.85 -13.87
N GLU A 281 -16.69 -8.65 -15.19
CA GLU A 281 -17.89 -9.01 -15.98
C GLU A 281 -17.89 -10.46 -16.49
N LEU A 282 -16.75 -11.17 -16.42
CA LEU A 282 -16.58 -12.56 -16.91
C LEU A 282 -16.71 -13.59 -15.77
#